data_AF-A0A3D5DHW3-F1
#
_entry.id   AF-A0A3D5DHW3-F1
#
_cell.length_a   1.000
_cell.length_b   1.000
_cell.length_c   1.000
_cell.angle_alpha   90.00
_cell.angle_beta   90.00
_cell.angle_gamma   90.00
#
_symmetry.space_group_name_H-M   'P 1'
#
loop_
_entity.id
_entity.type
_entity.pdbx_description
1 polymer ?
#
loop_
_entity_poly.entity_id
_entity_poly.type
_entity_poly.pdbx_seq_one_letter_code
_entity_poly.pdbx_strand_id
1 'polypeptide(L)' 'MYDYWLGGHNNFAADRIAALKISEQSPEAPLAARENRAFLQRAVHFLAADAGIQQFLDIGTGLPTMGNVHQVAQAVTPSA' A
#
# COMPACT_ATOMS: atom_id res chain seq x y z
N MET A 1 -9.42 0.83 -8.09
CA MET A 1 -10.10 1.53 -6.96
C MET A 1 -9.12 1.94 -5.85
N TYR A 2 -8.36 1.01 -5.27
CA TYR A 2 -7.42 1.31 -4.18
C TYR A 2 -6.38 2.39 -4.54
N ASP A 3 -5.80 2.31 -5.74
CA ASP A 3 -4.89 3.32 -6.29
C ASP A 3 -5.51 4.74 -6.30
N TYR A 4 -6.81 4.85 -6.64
CA TYR A 4 -7.51 6.13 -6.62
C TYR A 4 -7.63 6.71 -5.20
N TRP A 5 -7.96 5.89 -4.19
CA TRP A 5 -8.00 6.35 -2.79
C TRP A 5 -6.63 6.79 -2.26
N LEU A 6 -5.55 6.20 -2.80
CA LEU A 6 -4.17 6.59 -2.51
C LEU A 6 -3.69 7.82 -3.32
N GLY A 7 -4.51 8.37 -4.22
CA GLY A 7 -4.13 9.51 -5.06
C GLY A 7 -3.26 9.16 -6.26
N GLY A 8 -3.20 7.88 -6.64
CA GLY A 8 -2.52 7.42 -7.85
C GLY A 8 -3.29 7.74 -9.14
N HIS A 9 -2.63 7.49 -10.27
CA HIS A 9 -3.18 7.70 -11.61
C HIS A 9 -3.36 6.39 -12.39
N ASN A 10 -3.04 5.25 -11.80
CA ASN A 10 -3.21 3.92 -12.38
C ASN A 10 -4.61 3.41 -12.09
N ASN A 11 -5.62 4.18 -12.50
CA ASN A 11 -7.03 3.86 -12.34
C ASN A 11 -7.84 4.42 -13.50
N PHE A 12 -8.86 3.66 -13.92
CA PHE A 12 -9.73 4.06 -15.02
C PHE A 12 -11.01 4.72 -14.52
N ALA A 13 -11.83 5.23 -15.44
CA ALA A 13 -13.09 5.88 -15.09
C ALA A 13 -14.01 4.95 -14.26
N ALA A 14 -14.06 3.66 -14.61
CA ALA A 14 -14.84 2.67 -13.87
C ALA A 14 -14.37 2.51 -12.41
N ASP A 15 -13.05 2.51 -12.17
CA ASP A 15 -12.49 2.47 -10.82
C ASP A 15 -12.91 3.66 -9.98
N ARG A 16 -12.86 4.88 -10.56
CA ARG A 16 -13.21 6.11 -9.86
C ARG A 16 -14.68 6.14 -9.50
N ILE A 17 -15.55 5.75 -10.42
CA ILE A 17 -17.00 5.66 -10.17
C ILE A 17 -17.28 4.66 -9.04
N ALA A 18 -16.66 3.48 -9.08
CA ALA A 18 -16.86 2.47 -8.04
C ALA A 18 -16.30 2.93 -6.69
N ALA A 19 -15.12 3.53 -6.66
CA ALA A 19 -14.52 4.07 -5.45
C ALA A 19 -15.37 5.19 -4.82
N LEU A 20 -15.96 6.08 -5.63
CA LEU A 20 -16.87 7.13 -5.15
C LEU A 20 -18.15 6.54 -4.55
N LYS A 21 -18.80 5.58 -5.24
CA LYS A 21 -19.99 4.89 -4.71
C LYS A 21 -19.73 4.20 -3.38
N ILE A 22 -18.55 3.58 -3.22
CA ILE A 22 -18.15 2.98 -1.94
C ILE A 22 -17.95 4.08 -0.90
N SER A 23 -17.30 5.19 -1.26
CA SER A 23 -17.04 6.30 -0.33
C SER A 23 -18.31 7.01 0.14
N GLU A 24 -19.38 7.00 -0.66
CA GLU A 24 -20.71 7.49 -0.26
C GLU A 24 -21.35 6.63 0.83
N GLN A 25 -21.13 5.31 0.79
CA GLN A 25 -21.67 4.35 1.77
C GLN A 25 -20.75 4.14 2.98
N SER A 26 -19.44 4.29 2.78
CA SER A 26 -18.37 4.12 3.76
C SER A 26 -17.38 5.29 3.60
N PRO A 27 -17.68 6.45 4.21
CA PRO A 27 -16.83 7.64 4.13
C PRO A 27 -15.39 7.44 4.63
N GLU A 28 -15.17 6.42 5.47
CA GLU A 28 -13.88 6.02 6.01
C GLU A 28 -13.01 5.21 5.04
N ALA A 29 -13.57 4.66 3.95
CA ALA A 29 -12.82 3.80 3.03
C ALA A 29 -11.52 4.43 2.47
N PRO A 30 -11.49 5.72 2.06
CA PRO A 30 -10.25 6.36 1.63
C PRO A 30 -9.21 6.48 2.76
N LEU A 31 -9.65 6.75 3.98
CA LEU A 31 -8.77 6.81 5.15
C LEU A 31 -8.21 5.42 5.47
N ALA A 32 -9.07 4.40 5.50
CA ALA A 32 -8.67 3.01 5.74
C ALA A 32 -7.63 2.53 4.71
N ALA A 33 -7.78 2.89 3.43
CA ALA A 33 -6.78 2.58 2.40
C ALA A 33 -5.41 3.21 2.70
N ARG A 34 -5.38 4.48 3.12
CA ARG A 34 -4.13 5.17 3.47
C ARG A 34 -3.48 4.58 4.72
N GLU A 35 -4.29 4.31 5.75
CA GLU A 35 -3.79 3.69 7.00
C GLU A 35 -3.29 2.27 6.78
N ASN A 36 -3.95 1.49 5.92
CA ASN A 36 -3.46 0.17 5.53
C ASN A 36 -2.08 0.27 4.83
N ARG A 37 -1.90 1.26 3.95
CA ARG A 37 -0.60 1.48 3.31
C ARG A 37 0.46 1.92 4.31
N ALA A 38 0.12 2.82 5.23
CA ALA A 38 1.03 3.27 6.27
C ALA A 38 1.42 2.13 7.22
N PHE A 39 0.47 1.24 7.56
CA PHE A 39 0.74 0.04 8.34
C PHE A 39 1.70 -0.92 7.63
N LEU A 40 1.47 -1.21 6.34
CA LEU A 40 2.38 -2.05 5.54
C LEU A 40 3.82 -1.52 5.62
N GLN A 41 4.02 -0.22 5.45
CA GLN A 41 5.35 0.38 5.51
C GLN A 41 5.99 0.21 6.89
N ARG A 42 5.26 0.47 7.98
CA ARG A 42 5.79 0.28 9.35
C ARG A 42 6.12 -1.18 9.64
N ALA A 43 5.25 -2.11 9.22
CA ALA A 43 5.44 -3.54 9.44
C ALA A 43 6.66 -4.07 8.66
N VAL A 44 6.80 -3.71 7.39
CA VAL A 44 7.95 -4.12 6.57
C VAL A 44 9.25 -3.53 7.10
N HIS A 45 9.25 -2.25 7.50
CA HIS A 45 10.39 -1.63 8.14
C HIS A 45 10.82 -2.41 9.39
N PHE A 46 9.89 -2.69 10.31
CA PHE A 46 10.19 -3.47 11.51
C PHE A 46 10.74 -4.86 11.19
N LEU A 47 10.12 -5.57 10.23
CA LEU A 47 10.58 -6.90 9.83
C LEU A 47 12.01 -6.87 9.27
N ALA A 48 12.34 -5.86 8.44
CA ALA A 48 13.65 -5.75 7.81
C ALA A 48 14.73 -5.21 8.76
N ALA A 49 14.42 -4.19 9.55
CA ALA A 49 15.39 -3.49 10.40
C ALA A 49 15.58 -4.18 11.76
N ASP A 50 14.48 -4.52 12.43
CA ASP A 50 14.50 -4.96 13.83
C ASP A 50 14.43 -6.49 13.96
N ALA A 51 13.62 -7.16 13.11
CA ALA A 51 13.48 -8.62 13.14
C ALA A 51 14.48 -9.38 12.25
N GLY A 52 15.26 -8.66 11.43
CA GLY A 52 16.31 -9.23 10.59
C GLY A 52 15.82 -10.09 9.41
N ILE A 53 14.57 -9.93 8.98
CA ILE A 53 14.03 -10.63 7.81
C ILE A 53 14.60 -10.02 6.52
N GLN A 54 15.16 -10.86 5.66
CA GLN A 54 15.81 -10.46 4.41
C GLN A 54 15.15 -11.02 3.14
N GLN A 55 14.00 -11.69 3.28
CA GLN A 55 13.28 -12.25 2.14
C GLN A 55 11.80 -11.99 2.34
N PHE A 56 11.18 -11.38 1.33
CA PHE A 56 9.78 -11.00 1.35
C PHE A 56 9.06 -11.62 0.14
N LEU A 57 7.94 -12.28 0.40
CA LEU A 57 6.98 -12.67 -0.61
C LEU A 57 5.69 -11.89 -0.37
N ASP A 58 5.45 -10.87 -1.20
CA ASP A 58 4.25 -10.06 -1.16
C ASP A 58 3.22 -10.62 -2.15
N ILE A 59 2.05 -11.03 -1.64
CA ILE A 59 0.99 -11.68 -2.43
C ILE A 59 -0.20 -10.73 -2.51
N GLY A 60 -0.55 -10.33 -3.73
CA GLY A 60 -1.53 -9.26 -3.93
C GLY A 60 -0.92 -7.88 -3.70
N THR A 61 0.30 -7.67 -4.20
CA THR A 61 1.13 -6.46 -4.02
C THR A 61 0.43 -5.15 -4.43
N GLY A 62 -0.59 -5.26 -5.26
CA GLY A 62 -1.30 -4.14 -5.85
C GLY A 62 -0.52 -3.50 -7.01
N LEU A 63 -0.99 -2.32 -7.43
CA LEU A 63 -0.30 -1.54 -8.44
C LEU A 63 0.97 -0.90 -7.86
N PRO A 64 2.03 -0.69 -8.68
CA PRO A 64 3.18 0.07 -8.27
C PRO A 64 2.76 1.44 -7.70
N THR A 65 2.95 1.62 -6.39
CA THR A 65 2.59 2.84 -5.67
C THR A 65 3.71 3.23 -4.70
N MET A 66 3.55 4.32 -3.94
CA MET A 66 4.60 4.79 -3.04
C MET A 66 4.85 3.80 -1.89
N GLY A 67 6.11 3.37 -1.71
CA GLY A 67 6.56 2.51 -0.60
C GLY A 67 6.15 1.05 -0.72
N ASN A 68 6.46 0.41 -1.85
CA ASN A 68 6.28 -1.04 -2.04
C ASN A 68 7.18 -1.82 -1.09
N VAL A 69 6.85 -3.08 -0.79
CA VAL A 69 7.57 -3.91 0.19
C VAL A 69 9.08 -3.90 -0.03
N HIS A 70 9.54 -4.17 -1.26
CA HIS A 70 10.98 -4.16 -1.57
C HIS A 70 11.62 -2.79 -1.34
N GLN A 71 10.94 -1.68 -1.67
CA GLN A 71 11.49 -0.33 -1.47
C GLN A 71 11.66 -0.01 0.01
N VAL A 72 10.67 -0.41 0.84
CA VAL A 72 10.72 -0.18 2.28
C VAL A 72 11.78 -1.06 2.94
N ALA A 73 11.84 -2.35 2.58
CA ALA A 73 12.82 -3.28 3.11
C ALA A 73 14.25 -2.86 2.75
N GLN A 74 14.51 -2.55 1.47
CA GLN A 74 15.83 -2.19 0.96
C GLN A 74 16.33 -0.83 1.44
N ALA A 75 15.43 0.06 1.84
CA ALA A 75 15.81 1.35 2.43
C ALA A 75 16.53 1.20 3.78
N VAL A 76 16.28 0.12 4.52
CA VAL A 76 16.87 -0.14 5.84
C VAL A 76 17.85 -1.32 5.84
N THR A 77 17.60 -2.30 4.97
CA THR A 77 18.44 -3.50 4.80
C THR A 77 18.67 -3.73 3.31
N PRO A 78 19.77 -3.23 2.71
CA PRO A 78 19.98 -3.25 1.25
C PRO A 78 19.98 -4.65 0.61
N SER A 79 20.21 -5.71 1.39
CA SER A 79 20.20 -7.10 0.93
C SER A 79 18.83 -7.79 1.02
N ALA A 80 17.81 -7.10 1.53
CA ALA A 80 16.46 -7.62 1.69
C ALA A 80 15.60 -7.57 0.40
#